data_AF-A0A8B7V6B2-F1
#
_entry.id   AF-A0A8B7V6B2-F1
#
_cell.length_a   1.000
_cell.length_b   1.000
_cell.length_c   1.000
_cell.angle_alpha   90.00
_cell.angle_beta   90.00
_cell.angle_gamma   90.00
#
_symmetry.space_group_name_H-M   'P 1'
#
loop_
_entity.id
_entity.type
_entity.pdbx_description
1 polymer ?
#
loop_
_entity_poly.entity_id
_entity_poly.type
_entity_poly.pdbx_seq_one_letter_code
_entity_poly.pdbx_strand_id
1 'polypeptide(L)'
;MWPLVAALLLGSACCGSAQLLLNNTKSVEYTACNETVVIPCFVINVGAQNTKEMYVKWKFNRTYIFIYDGNKNNSTADKNFSSAKISVSELLKGDASLKMDKDDAVVGNYTCEVTELIREGETVVELKYRVVSWFSPNENILIVIFPILAILLFWGQFGILTLKYKSNRTNKKIIFLLIAGLFLTTVVIVGAIVFIPGEYSIENAAGLGLIVISTGILILLQYNVFMTAFGMSSFTIAILITQVLGYVLAVVGLCLCIMACVPVHGPLLISGLGIIALAELLGLVYMKFVASNQRTIQPPRNN
;
A
#
# COMPACT_ATOMS: atom_id res chain seq x y z
N MET A 1 52.74 -15.88 -59.75
CA MET A 1 52.85 -14.95 -58.61
C MET A 1 51.49 -14.48 -58.04
N TRP A 2 50.35 -15.09 -58.42
CA TRP A 2 49.02 -14.75 -57.88
C TRP A 2 48.46 -15.62 -56.73
N PRO A 3 48.84 -16.90 -56.54
CA PRO A 3 48.21 -17.70 -55.47
C PRO A 3 48.71 -17.34 -54.06
N LEU A 4 49.93 -16.80 -53.95
CA LEU A 4 50.50 -16.32 -52.68
C LEU A 4 49.85 -15.02 -52.18
N VAL A 5 49.42 -14.14 -53.09
CA VAL A 5 48.73 -12.90 -52.74
C VAL A 5 47.29 -13.19 -52.28
N ALA A 6 46.61 -14.14 -52.92
CA ALA A 6 45.28 -14.59 -52.51
C ALA A 6 45.29 -15.28 -51.13
N ALA A 7 46.31 -16.09 -50.83
CA ALA A 7 46.49 -16.72 -49.52
C ALA A 7 46.83 -15.70 -48.42
N LEU A 8 47.62 -14.65 -48.71
CA LEU A 8 47.88 -13.56 -47.77
C LEU A 8 46.62 -12.73 -47.48
N LEU A 9 45.79 -12.48 -48.49
CA LEU A 9 44.53 -11.73 -48.32
C LEU A 9 43.51 -12.54 -47.51
N LEU A 10 43.41 -13.86 -47.73
CA LEU A 10 42.54 -14.75 -46.95
C LEU A 10 43.03 -14.97 -45.51
N GLY A 11 44.34 -14.88 -45.25
CA GLY A 11 44.90 -14.93 -43.89
C GLY A 11 44.67 -13.66 -43.07
N SER A 12 44.42 -12.51 -43.71
CA SER A 12 44.15 -11.24 -43.03
C SER A 12 42.68 -11.06 -42.61
N ALA A 13 41.78 -11.93 -43.07
CA ALA A 13 40.34 -11.82 -42.85
C ALA A 13 39.84 -12.50 -41.55
N CYS A 14 40.74 -13.01 -40.70
CA CYS A 14 40.40 -13.59 -39.40
C CYS A 14 40.47 -12.58 -38.24
N CYS A 15 40.10 -11.31 -38.48
CA CYS A 15 39.75 -10.42 -37.36
C CYS A 15 38.33 -10.77 -36.89
N GLY A 16 38.23 -11.84 -36.08
CA GLY A 16 37.02 -12.10 -35.32
C GLY A 16 36.81 -10.94 -34.35
N SER A 17 35.82 -10.08 -34.62
CA SER A 17 35.40 -9.06 -33.66
C SER A 17 34.87 -9.78 -32.42
N ALA A 18 35.64 -9.77 -31.35
CA ALA A 18 35.22 -10.36 -30.08
C ALA A 18 34.04 -9.53 -29.53
N GLN A 19 32.84 -10.10 -29.57
CA GLN A 19 31.65 -9.45 -29.02
C GLN A 19 31.66 -9.47 -27.49
N LEU A 20 31.02 -8.48 -26.88
CA LEU A 20 30.73 -8.51 -25.45
C LEU A 20 29.60 -9.51 -25.19
N LEU A 21 29.78 -10.32 -24.14
CA LEU A 21 28.79 -11.28 -23.68
C LEU A 21 28.01 -10.65 -22.53
N LEU A 22 26.71 -10.49 -22.72
CA LEU A 22 25.81 -9.94 -21.71
C LEU A 22 24.97 -11.05 -21.07
N ASN A 23 24.72 -10.91 -19.77
CA ASN A 23 23.79 -11.78 -19.06
C ASN A 23 22.35 -11.42 -19.46
N ASN A 24 21.63 -12.38 -20.02
CA ASN A 24 20.29 -12.17 -20.53
C ASN A 24 19.24 -12.26 -19.41
N THR A 25 18.73 -11.11 -18.98
CA THR A 25 17.56 -11.03 -18.11
C THR A 25 16.31 -10.79 -18.96
N LYS A 26 15.35 -11.72 -18.94
CA LYS A 26 14.15 -11.61 -19.79
C LYS A 26 13.28 -10.41 -19.42
N SER A 27 13.00 -10.25 -18.13
CA SER A 27 12.13 -9.20 -17.64
C SER A 27 12.41 -8.86 -16.18
N VAL A 28 12.06 -7.63 -15.80
CA VAL A 28 12.08 -7.16 -14.41
C VAL A 28 10.72 -6.56 -14.07
N GLU A 29 10.28 -6.80 -12.84
CA GLU A 29 9.00 -6.30 -12.33
C GLU A 29 9.22 -5.21 -11.28
N TYR A 30 8.37 -4.19 -11.32
CA TYR A 30 8.26 -3.19 -10.26
C TYR A 30 6.79 -2.99 -9.87
N THR A 31 6.57 -2.43 -8.68
CA THR A 31 5.24 -2.23 -8.08
C THR A 31 5.05 -0.76 -7.70
N ALA A 32 3.86 -0.34 -7.27
CA ALA A 32 3.64 1.01 -6.74
C ALA A 32 4.61 1.39 -5.60
N CYS A 33 5.11 0.39 -4.85
CA CYS A 33 5.99 0.56 -3.71
C CYS A 33 7.45 0.83 -4.06
N ASN A 34 7.88 0.60 -5.30
CA ASN A 34 9.24 0.89 -5.71
C ASN A 34 9.39 2.41 -5.88
N GLU A 35 10.31 3.03 -5.15
CA GLU A 35 10.67 4.45 -5.37
C GLU A 35 11.53 4.59 -6.65
N THR A 36 12.46 3.65 -6.84
CA THR A 36 13.34 3.58 -7.99
C THR A 36 13.25 2.23 -8.68
N VAL A 37 13.42 2.23 -9.99
CA VAL A 37 13.46 1.03 -10.83
C VAL A 37 14.90 0.80 -11.28
N VAL A 38 15.33 -0.46 -11.24
CA VAL A 38 16.64 -0.89 -11.73
C VAL A 38 16.45 -1.91 -12.84
N ILE A 39 16.91 -1.57 -14.05
CA ILE A 39 16.90 -2.46 -15.20
C ILE A 39 18.31 -3.06 -15.36
N PRO A 40 18.49 -4.37 -15.12
CA PRO A 40 19.80 -4.98 -15.06
C PRO A 40 20.46 -5.06 -16.44
N CYS A 41 21.75 -4.77 -16.49
CA CYS A 41 22.58 -5.03 -17.66
C CYS A 41 23.98 -5.40 -17.18
N PHE A 42 24.33 -6.68 -17.32
CA PHE A 42 25.60 -7.22 -16.83
C PHE A 42 26.43 -7.76 -17.98
N VAL A 43 27.64 -7.22 -18.15
CA VAL A 43 28.65 -7.70 -19.11
C VAL A 43 29.55 -8.70 -18.41
N ILE A 44 29.66 -9.90 -18.97
CA ILE A 44 30.34 -11.05 -18.35
C ILE A 44 31.86 -11.01 -18.61
N ASN A 45 32.27 -10.52 -19.78
CA ASN A 45 33.66 -10.57 -20.26
C ASN A 45 34.29 -9.17 -20.42
N VAL A 46 34.06 -8.29 -19.44
CA VAL A 46 34.71 -6.96 -19.38
C VAL A 46 36.21 -7.11 -19.28
N GLY A 47 36.92 -6.41 -20.17
CA GLY A 47 38.38 -6.30 -20.17
C GLY A 47 38.88 -4.88 -19.86
N ALA A 48 37.96 -3.91 -19.77
CA ALA A 48 38.26 -2.50 -19.59
C ALA A 48 39.07 -2.27 -18.30
N GLN A 49 40.15 -1.50 -18.43
CA GLN A 49 40.94 -1.06 -17.26
C GLN A 49 40.53 0.34 -16.80
N ASN A 50 39.86 1.09 -17.68
CA ASN A 50 39.44 2.45 -17.40
C ASN A 50 38.03 2.69 -17.96
N THR A 51 37.20 3.43 -17.22
CA THR A 51 35.83 3.78 -17.67
C THR A 51 35.84 4.63 -18.94
N LYS A 52 36.97 5.25 -19.28
CA LYS A 52 37.19 5.96 -20.57
C LYS A 52 37.04 5.07 -21.80
N GLU A 53 37.25 3.77 -21.64
CA GLU A 53 37.15 2.77 -22.70
C GLU A 53 35.71 2.29 -22.92
N MET A 54 34.80 2.70 -22.04
CA MET A 54 33.41 2.26 -22.01
C MET A 54 32.47 3.32 -22.60
N TYR A 55 31.51 2.84 -23.38
CA TYR A 55 30.39 3.62 -23.87
C TYR A 55 29.10 2.84 -23.62
N VAL A 56 28.12 3.46 -22.98
CA VAL A 56 26.86 2.79 -22.63
C VAL A 56 25.70 3.58 -23.20
N LYS A 57 24.78 2.89 -23.86
CA LYS A 57 23.52 3.49 -24.34
C LYS A 57 22.35 2.63 -23.87
N TRP A 58 21.32 3.30 -23.41
CA TRP A 58 20.04 2.69 -23.15
C TRP A 58 19.00 3.25 -24.11
N LYS A 59 18.24 2.33 -24.71
CA LYS A 59 17.25 2.62 -25.72
C LYS A 59 15.88 2.16 -25.24
N PHE A 60 14.88 2.99 -25.44
CA PHE A 60 13.47 2.65 -25.26
C PHE A 60 12.72 3.06 -26.51
N ASN A 61 11.86 2.19 -27.03
CA ASN A 61 11.07 2.43 -28.26
C ASN A 61 11.90 3.02 -29.44
N ARG A 62 13.10 2.47 -29.65
CA ARG A 62 14.09 2.88 -30.68
C ARG A 62 14.78 4.24 -30.47
N THR A 63 14.47 4.99 -29.43
CA THR A 63 15.16 6.24 -29.08
C THR A 63 16.12 6.03 -27.91
N TYR A 64 17.28 6.67 -27.95
CA TYR A 64 18.22 6.65 -26.84
C TYR A 64 17.71 7.53 -25.71
N ILE A 65 17.47 6.92 -24.55
CA ILE A 65 16.95 7.59 -23.36
C ILE A 65 18.05 7.95 -22.37
N PHE A 66 19.17 7.25 -22.43
CA PHE A 66 20.34 7.50 -21.60
C PHE A 66 21.60 7.10 -22.35
N ILE A 67 22.64 7.92 -22.27
CA ILE A 67 23.95 7.68 -22.87
C ILE A 67 25.03 8.08 -21.86
N TYR A 68 26.02 7.23 -21.68
CA TYR A 68 27.26 7.54 -20.97
C TYR A 68 28.44 7.43 -21.93
N ASP A 69 29.18 8.53 -22.06
CA ASP A 69 30.41 8.63 -22.86
C ASP A 69 31.61 8.65 -21.90
N GLY A 70 32.31 7.52 -21.80
CA GLY A 70 33.47 7.36 -20.92
C GLY A 70 34.62 8.30 -21.26
N ASN A 71 34.84 8.61 -22.54
CA ASN A 71 35.94 9.48 -22.96
C ASN A 71 35.75 10.91 -22.45
N LYS A 72 34.49 11.38 -22.40
CA LYS A 72 34.10 12.68 -21.83
C LYS A 72 33.77 12.61 -20.34
N ASN A 73 33.68 11.40 -19.79
CA ASN A 73 33.17 11.13 -18.45
C ASN A 73 31.84 11.88 -18.18
N ASN A 74 30.92 11.80 -19.14
CA ASN A 74 29.67 12.55 -19.11
C ASN A 74 28.47 11.63 -19.40
N SER A 75 27.38 11.87 -18.67
CA SER A 75 26.10 11.18 -18.84
C SER A 75 25.07 12.16 -19.40
N THR A 76 24.33 11.74 -20.41
CA THR A 76 23.22 12.50 -20.99
C THR A 76 21.95 11.66 -20.92
N ALA A 77 20.91 12.20 -20.30
CA ALA A 77 19.59 11.59 -20.25
C ALA A 77 18.60 12.40 -21.10
N ASP A 78 17.62 11.71 -21.68
CA ASP A 78 16.50 12.36 -22.37
C ASP A 78 15.62 13.13 -21.38
N LYS A 79 14.92 14.17 -21.85
CA LYS A 79 14.06 15.01 -21.00
C LYS A 79 12.94 14.21 -20.32
N ASN A 80 12.42 13.18 -20.99
CA ASN A 80 11.36 12.33 -20.44
C ASN A 80 11.89 11.24 -19.48
N PHE A 81 13.22 11.13 -19.34
CA PHE A 81 13.91 10.15 -18.51
C PHE A 81 14.98 10.85 -17.66
N SER A 82 14.66 12.02 -17.12
CA SER A 82 15.63 12.93 -16.50
C SER A 82 16.35 12.34 -15.28
N SER A 83 15.71 11.41 -14.56
CA SER A 83 16.27 10.70 -13.41
C SER A 83 17.18 9.53 -13.78
N ALA A 84 17.24 9.16 -15.07
CA ALA A 84 17.99 8.00 -15.54
C ALA A 84 19.51 8.17 -15.31
N LYS A 85 20.10 7.17 -14.66
CA LYS A 85 21.52 7.13 -14.31
C LYS A 85 22.05 5.71 -14.24
N ILE A 86 23.37 5.57 -14.34
CA ILE A 86 24.10 4.32 -14.11
C ILE A 86 25.14 4.52 -13.01
N SER A 87 25.60 3.42 -12.42
CA SER A 87 26.70 3.46 -11.46
C SER A 87 28.05 3.36 -12.17
N VAL A 88 28.64 4.49 -12.55
CA VAL A 88 29.89 4.54 -13.35
C VAL A 88 31.03 3.74 -12.72
N SER A 89 31.12 3.70 -11.38
CA SER A 89 32.13 2.91 -10.65
C SER A 89 32.00 1.39 -10.83
N GLU A 90 30.81 0.91 -11.15
CA GLU A 90 30.52 -0.52 -11.29
C GLU A 90 30.67 -1.01 -12.74
N LEU A 91 30.86 -0.09 -13.71
CA LEU A 91 31.08 -0.44 -15.12
C LEU A 91 32.31 -1.32 -15.34
N LEU A 92 33.39 -1.08 -14.58
CA LEU A 92 34.61 -1.91 -14.65
C LEU A 92 34.37 -3.34 -14.12
N LYS A 93 33.32 -3.54 -13.34
CA LYS A 93 32.86 -4.86 -12.89
C LYS A 93 31.80 -5.46 -13.82
N GLY A 94 31.47 -4.76 -14.91
CA GLY A 94 30.47 -5.16 -15.89
C GLY A 94 29.04 -4.80 -15.56
N ASP A 95 28.77 -4.00 -14.53
CA ASP A 95 27.42 -3.53 -14.23
C ASP A 95 27.11 -2.21 -14.96
N ALA A 96 26.27 -2.30 -16.00
CA ALA A 96 25.75 -1.19 -16.77
C ALA A 96 24.24 -0.96 -16.52
N SER A 97 23.73 -1.42 -15.37
CA SER A 97 22.30 -1.36 -15.02
C SER A 97 21.78 0.07 -14.96
N LEU A 98 20.61 0.28 -15.57
CA LEU A 98 19.92 1.58 -15.58
C LEU A 98 19.12 1.74 -14.30
N LYS A 99 19.31 2.86 -13.60
CA LYS A 99 18.51 3.26 -12.45
C LYS A 99 17.73 4.52 -12.81
N MET A 100 16.43 4.53 -12.53
CA MET A 100 15.59 5.71 -12.72
C MET A 100 14.53 5.77 -11.62
N ASP A 101 13.97 6.95 -11.41
CA ASP A 101 12.84 7.11 -10.49
C ASP A 101 11.60 6.47 -11.12
N LYS A 102 10.68 5.98 -10.27
CA LYS A 102 9.45 5.31 -10.74
C LYS A 102 8.64 6.17 -11.72
N ASP A 103 8.60 7.48 -11.50
CA ASP A 103 7.78 8.40 -12.30
C ASP A 103 8.29 8.54 -13.75
N ASP A 104 9.58 8.30 -13.99
CA ASP A 104 10.20 8.26 -15.32
C ASP A 104 10.18 6.84 -15.93
N ALA A 105 9.81 5.81 -15.15
CA ALA A 105 9.85 4.42 -15.59
C ALA A 105 8.62 4.06 -16.43
N VAL A 106 8.84 3.78 -17.71
CA VAL A 106 7.78 3.40 -18.66
C VAL A 106 7.81 1.89 -18.93
N VAL A 107 6.66 1.22 -18.83
CA VAL A 107 6.53 -0.22 -19.14
C VAL A 107 6.87 -0.50 -20.60
N GLY A 108 7.71 -1.51 -20.85
CA GLY A 108 8.06 -1.94 -22.20
C GLY A 108 9.49 -2.49 -22.32
N ASN A 109 9.98 -2.57 -23.54
CA ASN A 109 11.29 -3.17 -23.84
C ASN A 109 12.39 -2.12 -23.84
N TYR A 110 13.40 -2.36 -23.02
CA TYR A 110 14.62 -1.56 -22.95
C TYR A 110 15.79 -2.34 -23.54
N THR A 111 16.57 -1.69 -24.39
CA THR A 111 17.82 -2.26 -24.94
C THR A 111 19.00 -1.59 -24.27
N CYS A 112 19.87 -2.40 -23.68
CA CYS A 112 21.19 -1.97 -23.21
C CYS A 112 22.20 -2.27 -24.32
N GLU A 113 22.90 -1.25 -24.80
CA GLU A 113 24.02 -1.35 -25.75
C GLU A 113 25.30 -0.94 -25.00
N VAL A 114 26.28 -1.83 -24.89
CA VAL A 114 27.58 -1.55 -24.27
C VAL A 114 28.68 -1.72 -25.30
N THR A 115 29.59 -0.76 -25.35
CA THR A 115 30.80 -0.79 -26.17
C THR A 115 32.02 -0.65 -25.27
N GLU A 116 32.97 -1.57 -25.44
CA GLU A 116 34.31 -1.51 -24.86
C GLU A 116 35.33 -1.46 -26.00
N LEU A 117 35.93 -0.28 -26.23
CA LEU A 117 36.80 -0.01 -27.38
C LEU A 117 36.13 -0.37 -28.73
N ILE A 118 36.39 -1.56 -29.25
CA ILE A 118 35.88 -2.09 -30.54
C ILE A 118 34.87 -3.23 -30.31
N ARG A 119 34.78 -3.74 -29.07
CA ARG A 119 33.88 -4.82 -28.69
C ARG A 119 32.53 -4.25 -28.34
N GLU A 120 31.47 -4.79 -28.93
CA GLU A 120 30.09 -4.35 -28.71
C GLU A 120 29.23 -5.53 -28.27
N GLY A 121 28.20 -5.24 -27.49
CA GLY A 121 27.17 -6.21 -27.17
C GLY A 121 25.89 -5.49 -26.74
N GLU A 122 24.76 -6.14 -27.01
CA GLU A 122 23.45 -5.64 -26.62
C GLU A 122 22.61 -6.72 -25.93
N THR A 123 21.70 -6.31 -25.06
CA THR A 123 20.68 -7.17 -24.48
C THR A 123 19.39 -6.40 -24.30
N VAL A 124 18.27 -7.12 -24.32
CA VAL A 124 16.92 -6.54 -24.17
C VAL A 124 16.29 -7.05 -22.90
N VAL A 125 15.76 -6.14 -22.10
CA VAL A 125 15.05 -6.43 -20.85
C VAL A 125 13.67 -5.79 -20.91
N GLU A 126 12.64 -6.60 -20.65
CA GLU A 126 11.26 -6.11 -20.57
C GLU A 126 10.96 -5.62 -19.14
N LEU A 127 10.63 -4.34 -18.99
CA LEU A 127 10.16 -3.78 -17.73
C LEU A 127 8.64 -3.95 -17.62
N LYS A 128 8.19 -4.63 -16.56
CA LYS A 128 6.79 -4.94 -16.28
C LYS A 128 6.32 -4.26 -15.00
N TYR A 129 5.12 -3.71 -15.04
CA TYR A 129 4.43 -3.28 -13.83
C TYR A 129 3.58 -4.41 -13.28
N ARG A 130 3.80 -4.76 -12.01
CA ARG A 130 3.02 -5.78 -11.30
C ARG A 130 2.12 -5.10 -10.27
N VAL A 131 0.81 -5.22 -10.47
CA VAL A 131 -0.20 -4.79 -9.50
C VAL A 131 -0.15 -5.73 -8.29
N VAL A 132 0.11 -5.18 -7.11
CA VAL A 132 0.09 -5.93 -5.84
C VAL A 132 -1.00 -5.34 -4.95
N SER A 133 -1.84 -6.22 -4.39
CA SER A 133 -2.87 -5.80 -3.44
C SER A 133 -2.24 -5.28 -2.16
N TRP A 134 -2.72 -4.14 -1.67
CA TRP A 134 -2.24 -3.54 -0.44
C TRP A 134 -2.50 -4.47 0.76
N PHE A 135 -3.75 -4.86 1.00
CA PHE A 135 -4.11 -5.93 1.94
C PHE A 135 -4.55 -7.19 1.21
N SER A 136 -4.43 -8.34 1.87
CA SER A 136 -5.00 -9.58 1.34
C SER A 136 -6.53 -9.51 1.23
N PRO A 137 -7.16 -10.30 0.35
CA PRO A 137 -8.62 -10.30 0.22
C PRO A 137 -9.37 -10.55 1.54
N ASN A 138 -8.84 -11.45 2.37
CA ASN A 138 -9.43 -11.78 3.67
C ASN A 138 -9.35 -10.58 4.64
N GLU A 139 -8.21 -9.89 4.65
CA GLU A 139 -8.01 -8.69 5.47
C GLU A 139 -8.93 -7.55 5.03
N ASN A 140 -9.07 -7.32 3.72
CA ASN A 140 -9.99 -6.31 3.17
C ASN A 140 -11.44 -6.55 3.64
N ILE A 141 -11.90 -7.81 3.62
CA ILE A 141 -13.23 -8.16 4.09
C ILE A 141 -13.38 -7.83 5.58
N LEU A 142 -12.38 -8.16 6.40
CA LEU A 142 -12.42 -7.91 7.85
C LEU A 142 -12.41 -6.41 8.18
N ILE A 143 -11.59 -5.63 7.48
CA ILE A 143 -11.51 -4.17 7.63
C ILE A 143 -12.87 -3.50 7.37
N VAL A 144 -13.63 -4.00 6.39
CA VAL A 144 -14.95 -3.44 6.04
C VAL A 144 -16.05 -3.97 6.96
N ILE A 145 -16.03 -5.27 7.29
CA ILE A 145 -17.15 -5.89 8.02
C ILE A 145 -17.19 -5.49 9.50
N PHE A 146 -16.04 -5.33 10.16
CA PHE A 146 -16.02 -4.99 11.59
C PHE A 146 -16.64 -3.61 11.91
N PRO A 147 -16.31 -2.53 11.18
CA PRO A 147 -16.98 -1.23 11.36
C PRO A 147 -18.48 -1.29 11.07
N ILE A 148 -18.90 -1.98 10.01
CA ILE A 148 -20.33 -2.14 9.66
C ILE A 148 -21.05 -2.87 10.80
N LEU A 149 -20.46 -3.96 11.30
CA LEU A 149 -21.01 -4.71 12.44
C LEU A 149 -21.12 -3.84 13.69
N ALA A 150 -20.08 -3.06 14.02
CA ALA A 150 -20.08 -2.16 15.17
C ALA A 150 -21.22 -1.12 15.08
N ILE A 151 -21.47 -0.56 13.88
CA ILE A 151 -22.59 0.37 13.64
C ILE A 151 -23.94 -0.31 13.81
N LEU A 152 -24.12 -1.52 13.27
CA LEU A 152 -25.36 -2.27 13.43
C LEU A 152 -25.65 -2.57 14.91
N LEU A 153 -24.61 -2.92 15.67
CA LEU A 153 -24.71 -3.16 17.12
C LEU A 153 -25.09 -1.88 17.87
N PHE A 154 -24.49 -0.74 17.51
CA PHE A 154 -24.85 0.57 18.05
C PHE A 154 -26.32 0.94 17.78
N TRP A 155 -26.83 0.71 16.56
CA TRP A 155 -28.24 0.92 16.24
C TRP A 155 -29.16 -0.02 17.03
N GLY A 156 -28.75 -1.28 17.24
CA GLY A 156 -29.48 -2.20 18.12
C GLY A 156 -29.57 -1.69 19.56
N GLN A 157 -28.48 -1.15 20.07
CA GLN A 157 -28.40 -0.53 21.40
C GLN A 157 -29.31 0.70 21.51
N PHE A 158 -29.26 1.59 20.52
CA PHE A 158 -30.16 2.73 20.41
C PHE A 158 -31.64 2.32 20.30
N GLY A 159 -31.94 1.21 19.61
CA GLY A 159 -33.28 0.62 19.55
C GLY A 159 -33.81 0.19 20.92
N ILE A 160 -32.99 -0.46 21.75
CA ILE A 160 -33.38 -0.84 23.11
C ILE A 160 -33.65 0.42 23.96
N LEU A 161 -32.78 1.43 23.85
CA LEU A 161 -32.93 2.71 24.54
C LEU A 161 -34.27 3.39 24.18
N THR A 162 -34.59 3.50 22.89
CA THR A 162 -35.83 4.17 22.45
C THR A 162 -37.11 3.40 22.82
N LEU A 163 -37.08 2.06 22.75
CA LEU A 163 -38.24 1.22 23.10
C LEU A 163 -38.56 1.24 24.59
N LYS A 164 -37.54 1.25 25.46
CA LYS A 164 -37.74 1.17 26.91
C LYS A 164 -38.14 2.51 27.53
N TYR A 165 -37.60 3.62 27.02
CA TYR A 165 -37.89 4.97 27.54
C TYR A 165 -39.01 5.68 26.75
N LYS A 166 -39.93 4.91 26.13
CA LYS A 166 -41.02 5.37 25.26
C LYS A 166 -42.08 6.29 25.93
N SER A 167 -41.85 6.83 27.12
CA SER A 167 -42.83 7.71 27.75
C SER A 167 -42.15 8.82 28.54
N ASN A 168 -42.28 10.04 28.00
CA ASN A 168 -42.59 11.30 28.69
C ASN A 168 -41.71 12.53 28.33
N ARG A 169 -40.63 12.38 27.56
CA ARG A 169 -39.93 13.54 26.94
C ARG A 169 -38.96 13.10 25.86
N THR A 170 -39.15 13.53 24.62
CA THR A 170 -38.10 13.50 23.57
C THR A 170 -36.95 14.38 24.05
N ASN A 171 -36.01 13.75 24.74
CA ASN A 171 -34.88 14.43 25.34
C ASN A 171 -33.93 14.89 24.22
N LYS A 172 -33.46 16.14 24.23
CA LYS A 172 -32.54 16.68 23.20
C LYS A 172 -31.35 15.75 22.93
N LYS A 173 -30.90 15.02 23.96
CA LYS A 173 -29.85 13.99 23.88
C LYS A 173 -30.17 12.82 22.93
N ILE A 174 -31.41 12.35 22.88
CA ILE A 174 -31.82 11.23 22.01
C ILE A 174 -31.84 11.68 20.55
N ILE A 175 -32.32 12.90 20.28
CA ILE A 175 -32.30 13.49 18.93
C ILE A 175 -30.86 13.67 18.47
N PHE A 176 -29.98 14.18 19.35
CA PHE A 176 -28.56 14.31 19.06
C PHE A 176 -27.91 12.97 18.71
N LEU A 177 -28.16 11.92 19.51
CA LEU A 177 -27.65 10.56 19.25
C LEU A 177 -28.12 10.02 17.89
N LEU A 178 -29.37 10.27 17.50
CA LEU A 178 -29.90 9.84 16.21
C LEU A 178 -29.23 10.55 15.04
N ILE A 179 -29.09 11.88 15.12
CA ILE A 179 -28.45 12.69 14.06
C ILE A 179 -26.97 12.31 13.93
N ALA A 180 -26.25 12.23 15.06
CA ALA A 180 -24.84 11.89 15.06
C ALA A 180 -24.61 10.43 14.63
N GLY A 181 -25.49 9.51 15.00
CA GLY A 181 -25.47 8.12 14.55
C GLY A 181 -25.69 7.99 13.04
N LEU A 182 -26.66 8.71 12.47
CA LEU A 182 -26.87 8.76 11.02
C LEU A 182 -25.65 9.33 10.30
N PHE A 183 -25.11 10.46 10.76
CA PHE A 183 -23.91 11.05 10.18
C PHE A 183 -22.74 10.07 10.20
N LEU A 184 -22.53 9.39 11.32
CA LEU A 184 -21.49 8.36 11.46
C LEU A 184 -21.67 7.22 10.45
N THR A 185 -22.90 6.74 10.25
CA THR A 185 -23.16 5.69 9.25
C THR A 185 -22.81 6.14 7.84
N THR A 186 -23.15 7.38 7.48
CA THR A 186 -22.81 7.95 6.18
C THR A 186 -21.29 8.02 5.99
N VAL A 187 -20.56 8.49 7.01
CA VAL A 187 -19.08 8.56 6.97
C VAL A 187 -18.47 7.18 6.76
N VAL A 188 -18.94 6.15 7.47
CA VAL A 188 -18.39 4.80 7.35
C VAL A 188 -18.71 4.17 6.00
N ILE A 189 -19.93 4.37 5.50
CA ILE A 189 -20.32 3.89 4.16
C ILE A 189 -19.46 4.55 3.08
N VAL A 190 -19.26 5.87 3.16
CA VAL A 190 -18.37 6.61 2.25
C VAL A 190 -16.94 6.09 2.36
N GLY A 191 -16.44 5.90 3.58
CA GLY A 191 -15.11 5.34 3.82
C GLY A 191 -14.94 3.95 3.21
N ALA A 192 -15.95 3.07 3.33
CA ALA A 192 -15.95 1.73 2.74
C ALA A 192 -16.04 1.75 1.21
N ILE A 193 -16.74 2.71 0.61
CA ILE A 193 -16.81 2.87 -0.86
C ILE A 193 -15.48 3.40 -1.41
N VAL A 194 -14.87 4.37 -0.73
CA VAL A 194 -13.57 4.94 -1.11
C VAL A 194 -12.44 3.92 -0.89
N PHE A 195 -12.57 3.04 0.09
CA PHE A 195 -11.67 1.91 0.30
C PHE A 195 -11.93 0.79 -0.72
N ILE A 196 -11.44 0.98 -1.95
CA ILE A 196 -11.54 -0.04 -3.00
C ILE A 196 -10.43 -1.08 -2.80
N PRO A 197 -10.76 -2.38 -2.64
CA PRO A 197 -9.76 -3.44 -2.52
C PRO A 197 -8.86 -3.44 -3.76
N GLY A 198 -7.57 -3.14 -3.58
CA GLY A 198 -6.66 -2.95 -4.68
C GLY A 198 -5.25 -2.57 -4.24
N GLU A 199 -4.53 -1.89 -5.12
CA GLU A 199 -3.18 -1.39 -4.85
C GLU A 199 -3.19 -0.23 -3.85
N TYR A 200 -2.04 0.03 -3.23
CA TYR A 200 -1.88 1.20 -2.37
C TYR A 200 -2.10 2.48 -3.19
N SER A 201 -3.03 3.33 -2.75
CA SER A 201 -3.29 4.64 -3.33
C SER A 201 -3.66 5.62 -2.23
N ILE A 202 -3.49 6.92 -2.51
CA ILE A 202 -3.86 7.99 -1.58
C ILE A 202 -5.37 7.93 -1.27
N GLU A 203 -6.18 7.58 -2.26
CA GLU A 203 -7.63 7.41 -2.12
C GLU A 203 -7.97 6.25 -1.18
N ASN A 204 -7.36 5.08 -1.39
CA ASN A 204 -7.56 3.91 -0.55
C ASN A 204 -7.12 4.17 0.90
N ALA A 205 -5.98 4.85 1.09
CA ALA A 205 -5.50 5.25 2.41
C ALA A 205 -6.45 6.23 3.10
N ALA A 206 -7.03 7.19 2.35
CA ALA A 206 -8.02 8.11 2.87
C ALA A 206 -9.32 7.39 3.29
N GLY A 207 -9.81 6.46 2.48
CA GLY A 207 -10.99 5.64 2.81
C GLY A 207 -10.78 4.83 4.10
N LEU A 208 -9.62 4.19 4.23
CA LEU A 208 -9.22 3.47 5.44
C LEU A 208 -9.13 4.40 6.66
N GLY A 209 -8.55 5.58 6.47
CA GLY A 209 -8.48 6.61 7.51
C GLY A 209 -9.85 7.08 7.98
N LEU A 210 -10.80 7.30 7.06
CA LEU A 210 -12.19 7.66 7.39
C LEU A 210 -12.84 6.57 8.25
N ILE A 211 -12.67 5.30 7.89
CA ILE A 211 -13.18 4.16 8.67
C ILE A 211 -12.62 4.21 10.09
N VAL A 212 -11.30 4.29 10.26
CA VAL A 212 -10.67 4.25 11.60
C VAL A 212 -11.06 5.47 12.43
N ILE A 213 -10.98 6.68 11.88
CA ILE A 213 -11.33 7.92 12.60
C ILE A 213 -12.80 7.89 13.05
N SER A 214 -13.70 7.39 12.21
CA SER A 214 -15.12 7.28 12.53
C SER A 214 -15.38 6.37 13.75
N THR A 215 -14.56 5.34 13.97
CA THR A 215 -14.69 4.51 15.18
C THR A 215 -14.41 5.28 16.47
N GLY A 216 -13.60 6.35 16.44
CA GLY A 216 -13.42 7.23 17.60
C GLY A 216 -14.70 7.99 17.96
N ILE A 217 -15.45 8.44 16.94
CA ILE A 217 -16.76 9.08 17.13
C ILE A 217 -17.76 8.07 17.70
N LEU A 218 -17.72 6.81 17.25
CA LEU A 218 -18.57 5.75 17.76
C LEU A 218 -18.43 5.58 19.29
N ILE A 219 -17.20 5.60 19.81
CA ILE A 219 -16.93 5.48 21.26
C ILE A 219 -17.59 6.62 22.04
N LEU A 220 -17.53 7.85 21.51
CA LEU A 220 -18.19 9.00 22.15
C LEU A 220 -19.72 8.85 22.16
N LEU A 221 -20.30 8.33 21.08
CA LEU A 221 -21.74 8.04 21.04
C LEU A 221 -22.11 6.93 22.02
N GLN A 222 -21.26 5.91 22.14
CA GLN A 222 -21.46 4.79 23.04
C GLN A 222 -21.44 5.22 24.52
N TYR A 223 -20.52 6.11 24.89
CA TYR A 223 -20.53 6.75 26.21
C TYR A 223 -21.86 7.46 26.49
N ASN A 224 -22.37 8.23 25.52
CA ASN A 224 -23.63 8.96 25.68
C ASN A 224 -24.84 8.01 25.80
N VAL A 225 -24.84 6.87 25.11
CA VAL A 225 -25.87 5.84 25.22
C VAL A 225 -25.88 5.25 26.64
N PHE A 226 -24.72 4.82 27.16
CA PHE A 226 -24.63 4.24 28.51
C PHE A 226 -25.00 5.25 29.61
N MET A 227 -24.52 6.48 29.50
CA MET A 227 -24.87 7.57 30.43
C MET A 227 -26.38 7.82 30.48
N THR A 228 -27.05 7.73 29.34
CA THR A 228 -28.50 7.99 29.25
C THR A 228 -29.32 6.80 29.75
N ALA A 229 -28.85 5.57 29.56
CA ALA A 229 -29.58 4.36 29.93
C ALA A 229 -29.51 4.05 31.43
N PHE A 230 -28.32 3.89 31.99
CA PHE A 230 -28.14 3.31 33.33
C PHE A 230 -27.18 4.11 34.23
N GLY A 231 -26.53 5.15 33.70
CA GLY A 231 -25.39 5.79 34.33
C GLY A 231 -24.12 4.92 34.24
N MET A 232 -22.99 5.41 34.76
CA MET A 232 -21.71 4.70 34.69
C MET A 232 -21.65 3.59 35.73
N SER A 233 -21.81 2.34 35.30
CA SER A 233 -21.48 1.16 36.08
C SER A 233 -20.03 0.71 35.83
N SER A 234 -19.46 -0.08 36.75
CA SER A 234 -18.11 -0.67 36.56
C SER A 234 -17.99 -1.45 35.26
N PHE A 235 -19.05 -2.15 34.85
CA PHE A 235 -19.09 -2.90 33.60
C PHE A 235 -19.07 -1.97 32.38
N THR A 236 -19.85 -0.89 32.37
CA THR A 236 -19.81 0.10 31.27
C THR A 236 -18.46 0.79 31.17
N ILE A 237 -17.79 1.05 32.29
CA ILE A 237 -16.42 1.61 32.31
C ILE A 237 -15.45 0.62 31.66
N ALA A 238 -15.52 -0.67 32.00
CA ALA A 238 -14.67 -1.69 31.40
C ALA A 238 -14.86 -1.82 29.88
N ILE A 239 -16.11 -1.74 29.39
CA ILE A 239 -16.41 -1.73 27.95
C ILE A 239 -15.75 -0.53 27.26
N LEU A 240 -15.91 0.68 27.82
CA LEU A 240 -15.34 1.90 27.23
C LEU A 240 -13.81 1.86 27.22
N ILE A 241 -13.17 1.38 28.29
CA ILE A 241 -11.71 1.20 28.32
C ILE A 241 -11.26 0.21 27.22
N THR A 242 -11.99 -0.88 27.05
CA THR A 242 -11.72 -1.88 25.99
C THR A 242 -11.85 -1.26 24.59
N GLN A 243 -12.85 -0.39 24.37
CA GLN A 243 -13.00 0.33 23.11
C GLN A 243 -11.86 1.30 22.85
N VAL A 244 -11.43 2.06 23.87
CA VAL A 244 -10.28 2.98 23.74
C VAL A 244 -9.01 2.21 23.40
N LEU A 245 -8.76 1.06 24.06
CA LEU A 245 -7.64 0.18 23.73
C LEU A 245 -7.71 -0.31 22.27
N GLY A 246 -8.89 -0.79 21.84
CA GLY A 246 -9.11 -1.19 20.44
C GLY A 246 -8.87 -0.05 19.45
N TYR A 247 -9.31 1.16 19.78
CA TYR A 247 -9.09 2.35 18.96
C TYR A 247 -7.61 2.74 18.85
N VAL A 248 -6.86 2.70 19.95
CA VAL A 248 -5.42 2.96 19.93
C VAL A 248 -4.71 1.93 19.02
N LEU A 249 -5.07 0.65 19.13
CA LEU A 249 -4.51 -0.39 18.25
C LEU A 249 -4.86 -0.15 16.78
N ALA A 250 -6.11 0.27 16.48
CA ALA A 250 -6.54 0.58 15.13
C ALA A 250 -5.80 1.80 14.55
N VAL A 251 -5.63 2.87 15.34
CA VAL A 251 -4.89 4.07 14.91
C VAL A 251 -3.42 3.78 14.70
N VAL A 252 -2.78 3.06 15.62
CA VAL A 252 -1.36 2.65 15.47
C VAL A 252 -1.20 1.75 14.25
N GLY A 253 -2.11 0.77 14.05
CA GLY A 253 -2.13 -0.08 12.87
C GLY A 253 -2.28 0.73 11.58
N LEU A 254 -3.19 1.72 11.55
CA LEU A 254 -3.36 2.62 10.41
C LEU A 254 -2.07 3.39 10.09
N CYS A 255 -1.46 4.02 11.11
CA CYS A 255 -0.23 4.78 10.93
C CYS A 255 0.88 3.91 10.36
N LEU A 256 1.07 2.71 10.90
CA LEU A 256 2.09 1.78 10.39
C LEU A 256 1.80 1.32 8.96
N CYS A 257 0.53 1.11 8.60
CA CYS A 257 0.13 0.75 7.24
C CYS A 257 0.30 1.89 6.23
N ILE A 258 0.16 3.16 6.63
CA ILE A 258 0.37 4.31 5.74
C ILE A 258 1.87 4.59 5.56
N MET A 259 2.67 4.41 6.63
CA MET A 259 4.11 4.67 6.59
C MET A 259 4.89 3.60 5.81
N ALA A 260 4.34 2.39 5.65
CA ALA A 260 4.96 1.31 4.90
C ALA A 260 4.07 0.89 3.73
N CYS A 261 4.59 0.92 2.50
CA CYS A 261 3.82 0.55 1.32
C CYS A 261 3.36 -0.92 1.32
N VAL A 262 4.07 -1.81 2.04
CA VAL A 262 3.61 -3.17 2.34
C VAL A 262 3.10 -3.21 3.78
N PRO A 263 1.82 -3.53 4.03
CA PRO A 263 1.24 -3.46 5.36
C PRO A 263 1.57 -4.73 6.14
N VAL A 264 2.79 -4.80 6.66
CA VAL A 264 3.23 -5.87 7.59
C VAL A 264 2.38 -5.87 8.88
N HIS A 265 1.79 -4.71 9.21
CA HIS A 265 1.01 -4.50 10.43
C HIS A 265 -0.51 -4.45 10.19
N GLY A 266 -1.01 -4.89 9.05
CA GLY A 266 -2.45 -5.00 8.77
C GLY A 266 -3.26 -5.77 9.82
N PRO A 267 -2.78 -6.91 10.36
CA PRO A 267 -3.45 -7.62 11.44
C PRO A 267 -3.65 -6.79 12.72
N LEU A 268 -2.74 -5.85 13.01
CA LEU A 268 -2.86 -4.97 14.19
C LEU A 268 -4.08 -4.05 14.05
N LEU A 269 -4.24 -3.41 12.89
CA LEU A 269 -5.39 -2.59 12.56
C LEU A 269 -6.70 -3.38 12.70
N ILE A 270 -6.73 -4.57 12.10
CA ILE A 270 -7.90 -5.47 12.10
C ILE A 270 -8.25 -5.90 13.52
N SER A 271 -7.25 -6.23 14.33
CA SER A 271 -7.46 -6.59 15.74
C SER A 271 -8.10 -5.44 16.53
N GLY A 272 -7.65 -4.21 16.32
CA GLY A 272 -8.25 -3.02 16.94
C GLY A 272 -9.71 -2.83 16.56
N LEU A 273 -10.04 -2.92 15.27
CA LEU A 273 -11.42 -2.85 14.77
C LEU A 273 -12.30 -4.00 15.33
N GLY A 274 -11.75 -5.21 15.41
CA GLY A 274 -12.43 -6.37 15.99
C GLY A 274 -12.73 -6.21 17.48
N ILE A 275 -11.80 -5.66 18.26
CA ILE A 275 -11.99 -5.36 19.69
C ILE A 275 -13.13 -4.35 19.88
N ILE A 276 -13.21 -3.31 19.05
CA ILE A 276 -14.29 -2.33 19.10
C ILE A 276 -15.65 -2.99 18.82
N ALA A 277 -15.75 -3.81 17.77
CA ALA A 277 -16.97 -4.54 17.45
C ALA A 277 -17.39 -5.52 18.57
N LEU A 278 -16.43 -6.20 19.19
CA LEU A 278 -16.69 -7.08 20.33
C LEU A 278 -17.20 -6.30 21.55
N ALA A 279 -16.63 -5.13 21.82
CA ALA A 279 -17.07 -4.27 22.91
C ALA A 279 -18.49 -3.72 22.69
N GLU A 280 -18.86 -3.38 21.44
CA GLU A 280 -20.23 -3.04 21.07
C GLU A 280 -21.20 -4.21 21.25
N LEU A 281 -20.77 -5.43 20.95
CA LEU A 281 -21.57 -6.63 21.16
C LEU A 281 -21.83 -6.85 22.66
N LEU A 282 -20.80 -6.72 23.49
CA LEU A 282 -20.91 -6.81 24.95
C LEU A 282 -21.84 -5.72 25.51
N GLY A 283 -21.75 -4.50 24.98
CA GLY A 283 -22.65 -3.38 25.32
C GLY A 283 -24.11 -3.71 25.04
N LEU A 284 -24.41 -4.25 23.86
CA LEU A 284 -25.76 -4.68 23.48
C LEU A 284 -26.28 -5.79 24.39
N VAL A 285 -25.47 -6.81 24.64
CA VAL A 285 -25.82 -7.93 25.52
C VAL A 285 -26.13 -7.43 26.93
N TYR A 286 -25.28 -6.57 27.49
CA TYR A 286 -25.48 -5.98 28.81
C TYR A 286 -26.78 -5.19 28.90
N MET A 287 -27.05 -4.32 27.93
CA MET A 287 -28.29 -3.54 27.90
C MET A 287 -29.53 -4.43 27.83
N LYS A 288 -29.49 -5.53 27.08
CA LYS A 288 -30.60 -6.48 27.02
C LYS A 288 -30.84 -7.17 28.38
N PHE A 289 -29.79 -7.62 29.05
CA PHE A 289 -29.92 -8.27 30.37
C PHE A 289 -30.42 -7.30 31.46
N VAL A 290 -29.83 -6.12 31.55
CA VAL A 290 -30.26 -5.09 32.52
C VAL A 290 -31.70 -4.64 32.22
N ALA A 291 -32.07 -4.53 30.93
CA ALA A 291 -33.45 -4.22 30.55
C ALA A 291 -34.45 -5.32 30.95
N SER A 292 -34.07 -6.60 30.87
CA SER A 292 -34.91 -7.72 31.31
C SER A 292 -35.13 -7.72 32.82
N ASN A 293 -34.07 -7.50 33.60
CA ASN A 293 -34.12 -7.57 35.07
C ASN A 293 -34.97 -6.47 35.74
N GLN A 294 -35.23 -5.34 35.07
CA GLN A 294 -36.09 -4.28 35.62
C GLN A 294 -37.60 -4.51 35.40
N ARG A 295 -38.00 -5.47 34.56
CA ARG A 295 -39.44 -5.80 34.37
C ARG A 295 -40.06 -6.58 35.54
N THR A 296 -39.28 -7.02 36.53
CA THR A 296 -39.75 -7.86 37.65
C THR A 296 -40.16 -7.09 38.90
N ILE A 297 -40.10 -5.75 38.93
CA ILE A 297 -40.60 -4.96 40.05
C ILE A 297 -42.11 -4.78 39.88
N GLN A 298 -42.90 -5.61 40.57
CA GLN A 298 -44.36 -5.51 40.63
C GLN A 298 -44.80 -4.12 41.15
N PRO A 299 -45.91 -3.56 40.63
CA PRO A 299 -46.49 -2.37 41.22
C PRO A 299 -46.92 -2.67 42.67
N PRO A 300 -46.83 -1.69 43.60
CA PRO A 300 -47.22 -1.89 44.98
C PRO A 300 -48.69 -2.30 45.03
N ARG A 301 -48.96 -3.39 45.76
CA ARG A 301 -50.31 -3.85 46.07
C ARG A 301 -50.91 -2.84 47.05
N ASN A 302 -51.82 -2.00 46.57
CA ASN A 302 -52.61 -1.15 47.44
C ASN A 302 -53.48 -2.07 48.33
N ASN A 303 -53.30 -1.97 49.65
CA ASN A 303 -54.28 -2.40 50.65
C ASN A 303 -55.26 -1.27 50.92
#